data_AF-A0AA36I4S3-F1
#
_entry.id   AF-A0AA36I4S3-F1
#
_cell.length_a   1.000
_cell.length_b   1.000
_cell.length_c   1.000
_cell.angle_alpha   90.00
_cell.angle_beta   90.00
_cell.angle_gamma   90.00
#
_symmetry.space_group_name_H-M   'P 1'
#
loop_
_entity.id
_entity.type
_entity.pdbx_description
1 polymer ?
#
loop_
_entity_poly.entity_id
_entity_poly.type
_entity_poly.pdbx_seq_one_letter_code
_entity_poly.pdbx_strand_id
1 'polypeptide(L)'
;MIAVLKDSKPNGCSVVHAEPGIGKSVATALAVQRQTSKFAIQVLLQGDFAKNVRDFFRVSDPAVATDVAWALFPLLKRQGIRLQIIFDNTFDGGVGIERSTFMDLIRAAFAHGHHFIVVVQSTEAANQVADLNGARTRQAPQQHEEERVYRWDQEQAKMYLERGKEQQLEGQLIEEVLNMAQVPDDFGRWKPVDIDEYLQTGRVPSAPRRAGQ
;
A
#
# COMPACT_ATOMS: atom_id res chain seq x y z
N MET A 1 -2.89 -1.46 -8.34
CA MET A 1 -2.82 -1.55 -6.86
C MET A 1 -3.92 -2.40 -6.26
N ILE A 2 -5.20 -2.18 -6.62
CA ILE A 2 -6.33 -2.99 -6.14
C ILE A 2 -6.13 -4.49 -6.43
N ALA A 3 -5.51 -4.86 -7.55
CA ALA A 3 -5.18 -6.25 -7.88
C ALA A 3 -4.20 -6.91 -6.89
N VAL A 4 -3.26 -6.15 -6.33
CA VAL A 4 -2.31 -6.65 -5.32
C VAL A 4 -2.94 -6.75 -3.95
N LEU A 5 -3.86 -5.84 -3.64
CA LEU A 5 -4.66 -5.90 -2.41
C LEU A 5 -5.69 -7.04 -2.44
N LYS A 6 -6.03 -7.52 -3.65
CA LYS A 6 -6.80 -8.74 -3.90
C LYS A 6 -5.92 -10.00 -4.02
N ASP A 7 -4.61 -9.92 -3.75
CA ASP A 7 -3.70 -11.07 -3.88
C ASP A 7 -4.26 -12.28 -3.12
N SER A 8 -4.55 -13.32 -3.90
CA SER A 8 -5.17 -14.56 -3.47
C SER A 8 -4.18 -15.50 -2.79
N LYS A 9 -2.88 -15.16 -2.77
CA LYS A 9 -1.88 -15.99 -2.09
C LYS A 9 -2.24 -16.21 -0.62
N PRO A 10 -2.05 -17.43 -0.08
CA PRO A 10 -2.74 -17.86 1.13
C PRO A 10 -2.17 -17.27 2.43
N ASN A 11 -0.86 -16.96 2.48
CA ASN A 11 -0.19 -16.65 3.74
C ASN A 11 1.14 -15.88 3.58
N GLY A 12 1.67 -15.40 4.71
CA GLY A 12 2.97 -14.73 4.84
C GLY A 12 2.87 -13.21 4.75
N CYS A 13 3.85 -12.58 4.10
CA CYS A 13 3.89 -11.14 3.89
C CYS A 13 4.22 -10.81 2.43
N SER A 14 3.45 -9.91 1.83
CA SER A 14 3.74 -9.35 0.52
C SER A 14 3.95 -7.85 0.62
N VAL A 15 4.95 -7.34 -0.08
CA VAL A 15 5.32 -5.92 -0.04
C VAL A 15 4.98 -5.27 -1.37
N VAL A 16 4.50 -4.03 -1.29
CA VAL A 16 4.12 -3.19 -2.41
C VAL A 16 4.76 -1.82 -2.25
N HIS A 17 5.72 -1.54 -3.11
CA HIS A 17 6.18 -0.18 -3.39
C HIS A 17 5.20 0.56 -4.30
N ALA A 18 4.89 1.80 -3.95
CA ALA A 18 4.22 2.73 -4.86
C ALA A 18 4.56 4.19 -4.50
N GLU A 19 4.76 5.02 -5.53
CA GLU A 19 5.16 6.42 -5.36
C GLU A 19 4.18 7.21 -4.47
N PRO A 20 4.66 8.20 -3.70
CA PRO A 20 3.80 9.16 -3.01
C PRO A 20 2.79 9.82 -3.97
N GLY A 21 1.58 10.08 -3.47
CA GLY A 21 0.56 10.84 -4.19
C GLY A 21 -0.23 10.09 -5.26
N ILE A 22 0.05 8.81 -5.56
CA ILE A 22 -0.68 8.04 -6.58
C ILE A 22 -2.05 7.50 -6.12
N GLY A 23 -2.49 7.84 -4.90
CA GLY A 23 -3.75 7.35 -4.33
C GLY A 23 -3.66 5.99 -3.63
N LYS A 24 -2.51 5.66 -3.02
CA LYS A 24 -2.29 4.37 -2.35
C LYS A 24 -3.31 4.06 -1.27
N SER A 25 -3.44 4.96 -0.30
CA SER A 25 -4.35 4.79 0.84
C SER A 25 -5.80 4.69 0.40
N VAL A 26 -6.18 5.44 -0.65
CA VAL A 26 -7.52 5.37 -1.26
C VAL A 26 -7.75 4.01 -1.92
N ALA A 27 -6.80 3.51 -2.71
CA ALA A 27 -6.89 2.20 -3.32
C ALA A 27 -6.93 1.07 -2.28
N THR A 28 -6.17 1.21 -1.19
CA THR A 28 -6.18 0.32 -0.03
C THR A 28 -7.55 0.30 0.64
N ALA A 29 -8.09 1.46 1.00
CA ALA A 29 -9.42 1.58 1.60
C ALA A 29 -10.53 1.00 0.70
N LEU A 30 -10.48 1.28 -0.61
CA LEU A 30 -11.44 0.75 -1.58
C LEU A 30 -11.33 -0.77 -1.76
N ALA A 31 -10.13 -1.33 -1.66
CA ALA A 31 -9.95 -2.78 -1.71
C ALA A 31 -10.57 -3.47 -0.48
N VAL A 32 -10.42 -2.88 0.71
CA VAL A 32 -11.07 -3.33 1.94
C VAL A 32 -12.58 -3.27 1.83
N GLN A 33 -13.13 -2.17 1.32
CA GLN A 33 -14.57 -1.98 1.19
C GLN A 33 -15.23 -2.93 0.16
N ARG A 34 -14.50 -3.35 -0.87
CA ARG A 34 -15.01 -4.20 -1.96
C ARG A 34 -14.81 -5.70 -1.72
N GLN A 35 -14.52 -6.12 -0.49
CA GLN A 35 -14.40 -7.54 -0.16
C GLN A 35 -15.71 -8.30 -0.41
N THR A 36 -15.61 -9.37 -1.19
CA THR A 36 -16.73 -10.23 -1.57
C THR A 36 -16.77 -11.56 -0.81
N SER A 37 -15.75 -11.86 0.01
CA SER A 37 -15.64 -13.11 0.76
C SER A 37 -16.13 -12.95 2.19
N LYS A 38 -17.16 -13.73 2.58
CA LYS A 38 -17.67 -13.79 3.97
C LYS A 38 -16.65 -14.32 4.99
N PHE A 39 -15.54 -14.90 4.54
CA PHE A 39 -14.58 -15.63 5.38
C PHE A 39 -13.18 -14.99 5.43
N ALA A 40 -13.00 -13.83 4.81
CA ALA A 40 -11.76 -13.06 4.89
C ALA A 40 -12.02 -11.71 5.56
N ILE A 41 -11.32 -11.43 6.66
CA ILE A 41 -11.37 -10.13 7.35
C ILE A 41 -10.14 -9.35 6.91
N GLN A 42 -10.35 -8.20 6.25
CA GLN A 42 -9.29 -7.25 5.97
C GLN A 42 -9.21 -6.17 7.05
N VAL A 43 -8.00 -5.88 7.50
CA VAL A 43 -7.69 -4.87 8.51
C VAL A 43 -6.70 -3.90 7.92
N LEU A 44 -6.99 -2.59 7.97
CA LEU A 44 -6.07 -1.54 7.56
C LEU A 44 -5.45 -0.89 8.80
N LEU A 45 -4.12 -0.91 8.87
CA LEU A 45 -3.31 -0.28 9.91
C LEU A 45 -2.41 0.76 9.22
N GLN A 46 -2.60 2.04 9.54
CA GLN A 46 -1.91 3.15 8.86
C GLN A 46 -0.99 3.90 9.80
N GLY A 47 0.22 4.21 9.34
CA GLY A 47 1.22 4.96 10.12
C GLY A 47 1.90 4.10 11.20
N ASP A 48 2.06 4.64 12.41
CA ASP A 48 2.91 4.09 13.48
C ASP A 48 2.66 2.60 13.80
N PHE A 49 3.67 1.76 13.57
CA PHE A 49 3.56 0.30 13.76
C PHE A 49 3.24 -0.07 15.20
N ALA A 50 4.04 0.41 16.16
CA ALA A 50 3.91 0.07 17.57
C ALA A 50 2.51 0.42 18.12
N LYS A 51 1.97 1.59 17.80
CA LYS A 51 0.61 1.98 18.15
C LYS A 51 -0.42 1.08 17.50
N ASN A 52 -0.33 0.86 16.19
CA ASN A 52 -1.29 0.04 15.45
C ASN A 52 -1.35 -1.40 15.96
N VAL A 53 -0.18 -1.99 16.27
CA VAL A 53 -0.09 -3.34 16.82
C VAL A 53 -0.70 -3.40 18.22
N ARG A 54 -0.41 -2.41 19.09
CA ARG A 54 -1.03 -2.32 20.41
C ARG A 54 -2.54 -2.23 20.34
N ASP A 55 -3.05 -1.34 19.49
CA ASP A 55 -4.49 -1.08 19.36
C ASP A 55 -5.21 -2.30 18.77
N PHE A 56 -4.64 -2.94 17.75
CA PHE A 56 -5.22 -4.11 17.10
C PHE A 56 -5.25 -5.34 18.00
N PHE A 57 -4.12 -5.68 18.63
CA PHE A 57 -4.02 -6.85 19.52
C PHE A 57 -4.51 -6.57 20.94
N ARG A 58 -4.85 -5.30 21.26
CA ARG A 58 -5.25 -4.83 22.59
C ARG A 58 -4.23 -5.16 23.67
N VAL A 59 -2.96 -4.84 23.39
CA VAL A 59 -1.83 -5.06 24.29
C VAL A 59 -1.16 -3.74 24.67
N SER A 60 -0.54 -3.68 25.85
CA SER A 60 0.21 -2.51 26.30
C SER A 60 1.61 -2.40 25.66
N ASP A 61 2.21 -3.53 25.31
CA ASP A 61 3.53 -3.65 24.68
C ASP A 61 3.41 -4.37 23.32
N PRO A 62 3.89 -3.77 22.21
CA PRO A 62 3.89 -4.42 20.89
C PRO A 62 4.59 -5.78 20.87
N ALA A 63 5.58 -6.03 21.73
CA ALA A 63 6.28 -7.32 21.78
C ALA A 63 5.33 -8.48 22.17
N VAL A 64 4.37 -8.21 23.06
CA VAL A 64 3.38 -9.19 23.54
C VAL A 64 2.37 -9.54 22.44
N ALA A 65 2.21 -8.68 21.43
CA ALA A 65 1.32 -8.96 20.30
C ALA A 65 1.69 -10.25 19.56
N THR A 66 2.98 -10.61 19.56
CA THR A 66 3.46 -11.86 18.98
C THR A 66 2.85 -13.07 19.67
N ASP A 67 2.85 -13.11 21.01
CA ASP A 67 2.27 -14.21 21.78
C ASP A 67 0.75 -14.30 21.55
N VAL A 68 0.08 -13.14 21.49
CA VAL A 68 -1.35 -13.08 21.16
C VAL A 68 -1.61 -13.61 19.75
N ALA A 69 -0.78 -13.24 18.77
CA ALA A 69 -0.91 -13.73 17.40
C ALA A 69 -0.77 -15.25 17.32
N TRP A 70 0.21 -15.84 18.03
CA TRP A 70 0.38 -17.29 18.10
C TRP A 70 -0.80 -18.03 18.73
N ALA A 71 -1.55 -17.39 19.63
CA ALA A 71 -2.76 -17.96 20.21
C ALA A 71 -4.00 -17.73 19.32
N LEU A 72 -4.17 -16.51 18.80
CA LEU A 72 -5.36 -16.06 18.08
C LEU A 72 -5.46 -16.63 16.67
N PHE A 73 -4.36 -16.62 15.91
CA PHE A 73 -4.35 -17.03 14.51
C PHE A 73 -4.80 -18.48 14.29
N PRO A 74 -4.34 -19.48 15.07
CA PRO A 74 -4.89 -20.83 14.98
C PRO A 74 -6.39 -20.93 15.27
N LEU A 75 -6.92 -20.09 16.18
CA LEU A 75 -8.35 -20.05 16.50
C LEU A 75 -9.15 -19.53 15.31
N LEU A 76 -8.71 -18.42 14.71
CA LEU A 76 -9.34 -17.86 13.51
C LEU A 76 -9.32 -18.87 12.35
N LYS A 77 -8.16 -19.50 12.10
CA LYS A 77 -8.02 -20.54 11.07
C LYS A 77 -9.01 -21.69 11.26
N ARG A 78 -9.18 -22.18 12.49
CA ARG A 78 -10.14 -23.27 12.82
C ARG A 78 -11.59 -22.89 12.55
N GLN A 79 -11.92 -21.60 12.66
CA GLN A 79 -13.24 -21.07 12.33
C GLN A 79 -13.40 -20.74 10.83
N GLY A 80 -12.39 -21.07 10.01
CA GLY A 80 -12.37 -20.72 8.58
C GLY A 80 -12.19 -19.23 8.33
N ILE A 81 -11.79 -18.45 9.34
CA ILE A 81 -11.57 -17.00 9.23
C ILE A 81 -10.13 -16.76 8.80
N ARG A 82 -9.97 -16.09 7.67
CA ARG A 82 -8.68 -15.62 7.17
C ARG A 82 -8.51 -14.15 7.49
N LEU A 83 -7.49 -13.81 8.26
CA LEU A 83 -7.07 -12.43 8.47
C LEU A 83 -6.13 -11.96 7.35
N GLN A 84 -6.38 -10.77 6.82
CA GLN A 84 -5.48 -10.05 5.92
C GLN A 84 -5.22 -8.65 6.48
N ILE A 85 -4.02 -8.42 7.02
CA ILE A 85 -3.65 -7.12 7.60
C ILE A 85 -2.86 -6.32 6.57
N ILE A 86 -3.23 -5.07 6.38
CA ILE A 86 -2.57 -4.15 5.47
C ILE A 86 -1.91 -3.05 6.30
N PHE A 87 -0.58 -2.97 6.22
CA PHE A 87 0.22 -1.91 6.81
C PHE A 87 0.50 -0.84 5.75
N ASP A 88 -0.14 0.32 5.85
CA ASP A 88 -0.01 1.42 4.89
C ASP A 88 0.86 2.55 5.44
N ASN A 89 1.93 2.88 4.72
CA ASN A 89 2.94 3.89 5.11
C ASN A 89 3.57 3.65 6.50
N THR A 90 3.52 2.39 6.98
CA THR A 90 4.04 2.02 8.31
C THR A 90 5.56 1.92 8.32
N PHE A 91 6.16 1.48 7.21
CA PHE A 91 7.59 1.20 7.11
C PHE A 91 8.29 2.10 6.09
N ASP A 92 7.78 3.32 5.84
CA ASP A 92 8.39 4.25 4.88
C ASP A 92 9.80 4.69 5.30
N GLY A 93 10.08 4.71 6.61
CA GLY A 93 11.42 4.91 7.16
C GLY A 93 12.27 3.63 7.26
N GLY A 94 11.79 2.51 6.73
CA GLY A 94 12.36 1.17 6.94
C GLY A 94 11.82 0.46 8.19
N VAL A 95 12.32 -0.74 8.45
CA VAL A 95 11.79 -1.66 9.49
C VAL A 95 12.42 -1.42 10.88
N GLY A 96 13.54 -0.69 10.94
CA GLY A 96 14.12 -0.14 12.17
C GLY A 96 14.13 -1.08 13.39
N ILE A 97 13.75 -0.52 14.54
CA ILE A 97 13.74 -1.18 15.86
C ILE A 97 12.66 -2.28 15.96
N GLU A 98 11.63 -2.21 15.12
CA GLU A 98 10.43 -3.05 15.19
C GLU A 98 10.59 -4.37 14.41
N ARG A 99 11.77 -4.59 13.82
CA ARG A 99 12.09 -5.72 12.94
C ARG A 99 11.81 -7.07 13.57
N SER A 100 12.20 -7.30 14.83
CA SER A 100 12.01 -8.59 15.51
C SER A 100 10.52 -8.90 15.68
N THR A 101 9.77 -7.97 16.27
CA THR A 101 8.32 -8.08 16.48
C THR A 101 7.58 -8.31 15.17
N PHE A 102 7.90 -7.52 14.14
CA PHE A 102 7.25 -7.68 12.84
C PHE A 102 7.57 -9.03 12.19
N MET A 103 8.83 -9.49 12.26
CA MET A 103 9.22 -10.80 11.75
C MET A 103 8.48 -11.94 12.45
N ASP A 104 8.30 -11.87 13.76
CA ASP A 104 7.60 -12.92 14.50
C ASP A 104 6.10 -12.94 14.22
N LEU A 105 5.48 -11.77 14.04
CA LEU A 105 4.10 -11.69 13.55
C LEU A 105 3.96 -12.31 12.14
N ILE A 106 4.92 -12.07 11.24
CA ILE A 106 4.94 -12.70 9.91
C ILE A 106 5.04 -14.23 10.03
N ARG A 107 5.86 -14.74 10.95
CA ARG A 107 6.00 -16.19 11.19
C ARG A 107 4.68 -16.80 11.63
N ALA A 108 3.99 -16.17 12.59
CA ALA A 108 2.68 -16.60 13.05
C ALA A 108 1.65 -16.58 11.90
N ALA A 109 1.60 -15.48 11.14
CA ALA A 109 0.69 -15.35 10.01
C ALA A 109 0.92 -16.44 8.95
N PHE A 110 2.19 -16.69 8.60
CA PHE A 110 2.56 -17.75 7.66
C PHE A 110 2.12 -19.14 8.14
N ALA A 111 2.40 -19.48 9.40
CA ALA A 111 2.07 -20.79 9.98
C ALA A 111 0.56 -21.07 10.01
N HIS A 112 -0.25 -20.02 10.16
CA HIS A 112 -1.69 -20.14 10.42
C HIS A 112 -2.59 -19.65 9.27
N GLY A 113 -2.03 -19.39 8.09
CA GLY A 113 -2.85 -19.09 6.91
C GLY A 113 -3.39 -17.67 6.87
N HIS A 114 -2.65 -16.71 7.43
CA HIS A 114 -2.96 -15.28 7.39
C HIS A 114 -1.91 -14.53 6.57
N HIS A 115 -2.29 -13.35 6.09
CA HIS A 115 -1.49 -12.60 5.13
C HIS A 115 -1.32 -11.16 5.58
N PHE A 116 -0.08 -10.67 5.54
CA PHE A 116 0.21 -9.25 5.68
C PHE A 116 0.53 -8.65 4.32
N ILE A 117 0.01 -7.46 4.06
CA ILE A 117 0.38 -6.63 2.92
C ILE A 117 1.04 -5.38 3.49
N VAL A 118 2.26 -5.11 3.06
CA VAL A 118 2.97 -3.88 3.43
C VAL A 118 2.98 -2.97 2.22
N VAL A 119 2.47 -1.76 2.37
CA VAL A 119 2.47 -0.72 1.35
C VAL A 119 3.43 0.38 1.78
N VAL A 120 4.47 0.62 0.97
CA VAL A 120 5.55 1.58 1.24
C VAL A 120 5.80 2.51 0.07
N GLN A 121 6.42 3.64 0.37
CA GLN A 121 6.65 4.74 -0.57
C GLN A 121 7.95 4.65 -1.38
N SER A 122 8.93 3.87 -0.91
CA SER A 122 10.23 3.75 -1.57
C SER A 122 10.58 2.31 -1.93
N THR A 123 11.33 2.14 -3.03
CA THR A 123 11.85 0.83 -3.45
C THR A 123 12.81 0.27 -2.40
N GLU A 124 13.61 1.13 -1.74
CA GLU A 124 14.53 0.73 -0.68
C GLU A 124 13.80 0.14 0.53
N ALA A 125 12.72 0.78 0.99
CA ALA A 125 11.90 0.24 2.08
C ALA A 125 11.25 -1.08 1.65
N ALA A 126 10.79 -1.17 0.40
CA ALA A 126 10.17 -2.40 -0.10
C ALA A 126 11.15 -3.57 -0.13
N ASN A 127 12.39 -3.34 -0.57
CA ASN A 127 13.47 -4.33 -0.54
C ASN A 127 13.78 -4.74 0.91
N GLN A 128 13.92 -3.78 1.82
CA GLN A 128 14.18 -4.07 3.23
C GLN A 128 13.12 -4.96 3.88
N VAL A 129 11.84 -4.73 3.56
CA VAL A 129 10.72 -5.55 4.07
C VAL A 129 10.67 -6.91 3.37
N ALA A 130 10.90 -6.97 2.05
CA ALA A 130 10.87 -8.20 1.28
C ALA A 130 11.98 -9.17 1.69
N ASP A 131 13.14 -8.65 2.09
CA ASP A 131 14.31 -9.44 2.50
C ASP A 131 14.29 -9.83 3.99
N LEU A 132 13.22 -9.53 4.74
CA LEU A 132 13.17 -9.82 6.17
C LEU A 132 13.16 -11.32 6.49
N ASN A 133 12.57 -12.16 5.65
CA ASN A 133 12.26 -13.56 6.00
C ASN A 133 12.22 -14.50 4.77
N GLY A 134 12.90 -14.15 3.68
CA GLY A 134 13.16 -14.97 2.49
C GLY A 134 11.93 -15.68 1.89
N ALA A 135 11.61 -16.89 2.38
CA ALA A 135 10.46 -17.68 1.91
C ALA A 135 9.09 -17.13 2.34
N ARG A 136 9.05 -16.27 3.37
CA ARG A 136 7.81 -15.79 4.01
C ARG A 136 7.48 -14.33 3.71
N THR A 137 8.44 -13.60 3.19
CA THR A 137 8.34 -12.20 2.76
C THR A 137 8.72 -12.15 1.30
N ARG A 138 7.97 -11.39 0.51
CA ARG A 138 8.24 -11.28 -0.93
C ARG A 138 7.78 -9.94 -1.42
N GLN A 139 8.42 -9.43 -2.45
CA GLN A 139 7.79 -8.41 -3.28
C GLN A 139 6.59 -9.02 -3.99
N ALA A 140 5.51 -8.26 -4.08
CA ALA A 140 4.35 -8.72 -4.83
C ALA A 140 4.78 -8.91 -6.31
N PRO A 141 4.57 -10.10 -6.92
CA PRO A 141 5.03 -10.38 -8.29
C PRO A 141 4.53 -9.36 -9.32
N GLN A 142 3.37 -8.78 -9.05
CA GLN A 142 2.75 -7.71 -9.83
C GLN A 142 3.56 -6.39 -9.83
N GLN A 143 4.68 -6.33 -9.12
CA GLN A 143 5.64 -5.21 -9.18
C GLN A 143 6.77 -5.41 -10.18
N HIS A 144 7.07 -6.66 -10.59
CA HIS A 144 8.21 -6.94 -11.48
C HIS A 144 7.95 -6.58 -12.94
N GLU A 145 6.70 -6.35 -13.34
CA GLU A 145 6.37 -6.04 -14.74
C GLU A 145 6.58 -4.57 -15.10
N GLU A 146 6.58 -3.64 -14.13
CA GLU A 146 7.01 -2.24 -14.29
C GLU A 146 6.83 -1.54 -12.91
N GLU A 147 7.88 -0.98 -12.30
CA GLU A 147 7.80 -0.26 -11.00
C GLU A 147 6.78 0.92 -11.00
N ARG A 148 6.26 1.27 -12.18
CA ARG A 148 5.52 2.50 -12.50
C ARG A 148 4.07 2.23 -12.96
N VAL A 149 3.57 0.99 -12.87
CA VAL A 149 2.20 0.54 -13.24
C VAL A 149 1.09 1.18 -12.39
N TYR A 150 1.43 1.89 -11.31
CA TYR A 150 0.44 2.46 -10.41
C TYR A 150 0.18 3.96 -10.58
N ARG A 151 0.93 4.64 -11.46
CA ARG A 151 0.53 5.99 -11.91
C ARG A 151 -0.72 5.88 -12.77
N TRP A 152 -1.57 6.90 -12.69
CA TRP A 152 -2.85 6.90 -13.36
C TRP A 152 -2.64 7.01 -14.87
N ASP A 153 -3.36 6.21 -15.63
CA ASP A 153 -3.45 6.41 -17.08
C ASP A 153 -4.27 7.67 -17.40
N GLN A 154 -4.29 8.06 -18.67
CA GLN A 154 -4.98 9.29 -19.10
C GLN A 154 -6.48 9.22 -18.82
N GLU A 155 -7.10 8.04 -18.97
CA GLU A 155 -8.53 7.86 -18.73
C GLU A 155 -8.86 8.05 -17.24
N GLN A 156 -8.08 7.44 -16.35
CA GLN A 156 -8.19 7.60 -14.90
C GLN A 156 -7.99 9.06 -14.48
N ALA A 157 -6.96 9.72 -15.00
CA ALA A 157 -6.67 11.12 -14.70
C ALA A 157 -7.77 12.06 -15.24
N LYS A 158 -8.32 11.77 -16.41
CA LYS A 158 -9.46 12.49 -16.97
C LYS A 158 -10.72 12.31 -16.11
N MET A 159 -11.04 11.07 -15.75
CA MET A 159 -12.16 10.79 -14.84
C MET A 159 -12.01 11.47 -13.48
N TYR A 160 -10.77 11.66 -13.00
CA TYR A 160 -10.49 12.42 -11.78
C TYR A 160 -10.97 13.87 -11.91
N LEU A 161 -10.54 14.54 -12.98
CA LEU A 161 -10.83 15.95 -13.25
C LEU A 161 -12.33 16.16 -13.51
N GLU A 162 -12.97 15.24 -14.25
CA GLU A 162 -14.41 15.29 -14.53
C GLU A 162 -15.27 15.07 -13.27
N ARG A 163 -14.74 14.39 -12.25
CA ARG A 163 -15.46 14.08 -10.99
C ARG A 163 -15.04 14.98 -9.81
N GLY A 164 -14.01 15.81 -9.99
CA GLY A 164 -13.53 16.76 -8.99
C GLY A 164 -14.62 17.75 -8.64
N LYS A 165 -14.99 17.82 -7.34
CA LYS A 165 -16.26 18.39 -6.87
C LYS A 165 -16.40 19.91 -6.96
N GLU A 166 -15.39 20.66 -7.43
CA GLU A 166 -15.40 22.14 -7.32
C GLU A 166 -15.08 22.89 -8.62
N GLN A 167 -14.59 22.23 -9.66
CA GLN A 167 -14.29 22.88 -10.94
C GLN A 167 -14.82 22.00 -12.07
N GLN A 168 -15.96 22.40 -12.68
CA GLN A 168 -16.37 21.85 -13.97
C GLN A 168 -15.39 22.35 -15.02
N LEU A 169 -14.27 21.65 -15.17
CA LEU A 169 -13.30 21.92 -16.22
C LEU A 169 -13.91 21.46 -17.55
N GLU A 170 -13.89 22.34 -18.55
CA GLU A 170 -14.32 22.00 -19.91
C GLU A 170 -13.27 21.13 -20.60
N GLY A 171 -13.66 20.37 -21.63
CA GLY A 171 -12.81 19.37 -22.27
C GLY A 171 -11.44 19.86 -22.75
N GLN A 172 -11.33 21.10 -23.25
CA GLN A 172 -10.03 21.67 -23.65
C GLN A 172 -9.12 21.99 -22.46
N LEU A 173 -9.71 22.45 -21.36
CA LEU A 173 -8.99 22.77 -20.12
C LEU A 173 -8.51 21.51 -19.40
N ILE A 174 -9.27 20.42 -19.51
CA ILE A 174 -8.87 19.09 -19.01
C ILE A 174 -7.60 18.61 -19.71
N GLU A 175 -7.54 18.66 -21.04
CA GLU A 175 -6.34 18.20 -21.77
C GLU A 175 -5.12 19.08 -21.47
N GLU A 176 -5.30 20.40 -21.29
CA GLU A 176 -4.23 21.30 -20.87
C GLU A 176 -3.69 20.95 -19.47
N VAL A 177 -4.58 20.77 -18.49
CA VAL A 177 -4.22 20.35 -17.13
C VAL A 177 -3.49 19.01 -17.14
N LEU A 178 -3.97 18.03 -17.92
CA LEU A 178 -3.30 16.74 -18.05
C LEU A 178 -1.91 16.89 -18.67
N ASN A 179 -1.73 17.67 -19.73
CA ASN A 179 -0.40 17.87 -20.31
C ASN A 179 0.57 18.51 -19.31
N MET A 180 0.11 19.48 -18.51
CA MET A 180 0.95 20.20 -17.56
C MET A 180 1.20 19.44 -16.25
N ALA A 181 0.30 18.57 -15.83
CA ALA A 181 0.42 17.75 -14.63
C ALA A 181 1.03 16.36 -14.91
N GLN A 182 1.43 16.08 -16.15
CA GLN A 182 2.12 14.83 -16.48
C GLN A 182 3.51 14.82 -15.85
N VAL A 183 3.89 13.69 -15.25
CA VAL A 183 5.23 13.54 -14.67
C VAL A 183 6.27 13.56 -15.80
N PRO A 184 7.26 14.48 -15.79
CA PRO A 184 8.18 14.65 -16.91
C PRO A 184 9.34 13.64 -16.83
N ASP A 185 9.04 12.36 -17.01
CA ASP A 185 10.02 11.28 -17.19
C ASP A 185 9.72 10.46 -18.45
N ASP A 186 10.58 9.48 -18.76
CA ASP A 186 10.48 8.65 -19.98
C ASP A 186 9.15 7.87 -20.10
N PHE A 187 8.33 7.84 -19.04
CA PHE A 187 7.08 7.07 -18.96
C PHE A 187 5.84 7.97 -19.02
N GLY A 188 5.94 9.21 -18.52
CA GLY A 188 4.81 10.11 -18.36
C GLY A 188 3.86 9.66 -17.25
N ARG A 189 2.55 9.78 -17.52
CA ARG A 189 1.42 9.47 -16.61
C ARG A 189 1.24 10.45 -15.46
N TRP A 190 0.20 10.22 -14.65
CA TRP A 190 -0.30 11.19 -13.68
C TRP A 190 -0.35 10.68 -12.25
N LYS A 191 -0.22 11.61 -11.31
CA LYS A 191 -0.52 11.40 -9.89
C LYS A 191 -1.60 12.40 -9.49
N PRO A 192 -2.65 11.98 -8.78
CA PRO A 192 -3.68 12.90 -8.29
C PRO A 192 -3.11 14.11 -7.54
N VAL A 193 -2.11 13.91 -6.68
CA VAL A 193 -1.48 15.01 -5.93
C VAL A 193 -0.80 16.03 -6.85
N ASP A 194 -0.16 15.56 -7.93
CA ASP A 194 0.50 16.44 -8.91
C ASP A 194 -0.53 17.23 -9.72
N ILE A 195 -1.67 16.61 -10.05
CA ILE A 195 -2.81 17.28 -10.68
C ILE A 195 -3.40 18.35 -9.75
N ASP A 196 -3.62 18.01 -8.48
CA ASP A 196 -4.17 18.93 -7.48
C ASP A 196 -3.20 20.11 -7.21
N GLU A 197 -1.90 19.85 -7.09
CA GLU A 197 -0.89 20.90 -6.89
C GLU A 197 -0.85 21.85 -8.10
N TYR A 198 -0.93 21.33 -9.32
CA TYR A 198 -1.02 22.16 -10.52
C TYR A 198 -2.29 23.00 -10.54
N LEU A 199 -3.47 22.43 -10.26
CA LEU A 199 -4.72 23.17 -10.21
C LEU A 199 -4.73 24.27 -9.13
N GLN A 200 -4.05 24.05 -8.01
CA GLN A 200 -4.00 25.01 -6.90
C GLN A 200 -2.94 26.10 -7.09
N THR A 201 -1.81 25.77 -7.71
CA THR A 201 -0.61 26.64 -7.67
C THR A 201 -0.01 26.95 -9.04
N GLY A 202 -0.45 26.26 -10.10
CA GLY A 202 0.16 26.32 -11.43
C GLY A 202 1.53 25.63 -11.51
N ARG A 203 2.00 24.98 -10.44
CA ARG A 203 3.31 24.35 -10.41
C ARG A 203 3.30 23.03 -11.18
N VAL A 204 4.24 22.91 -12.12
CA VAL A 204 4.44 21.69 -12.91
C VAL A 204 5.24 20.65 -12.11
N PRO A 205 4.92 19.35 -12.19
CA PRO A 205 5.64 18.30 -11.49
C PRO A 205 7.10 18.23 -11.94
N SER A 206 7.97 17.77 -11.04
CA SER A 206 9.37 17.50 -11.36
C SER A 206 9.59 16.00 -11.57
N ALA A 207 10.57 15.65 -12.40
CA ALA A 207 10.97 14.25 -12.56
C ALA A 207 11.37 13.66 -11.19
N PRO A 208 10.96 12.42 -10.86
CA PRO A 208 11.39 11.77 -9.64
C PRO A 208 12.92 11.73 -9.60
N ARG A 209 13.52 12.19 -8.49
CA ARG A 209 14.97 12.05 -8.29
C ARG A 209 15.29 10.55 -8.26
N ARG A 210 16.10 10.06 -9.18
CA ARG A 210 16.64 8.70 -9.12
C ARG A 210 17.51 8.63 -7.87
N ALA A 211 17.23 7.71 -6.96
CA ALA A 211 18.14 7.45 -5.84
C ALA A 211 19.49 7.00 -6.42
N GLY A 212 20.54 7.82 -6.26
CA GLY A 212 21.90 7.52 -6.74
C GLY A 212 22.53 8.52 -7.73
N GLN A 213 22.05 9.76 -7.82
CA GLN A 213 22.82 10.89 -8.37
C GLN A 213 22.97 12.01 -7.36
#